data_AF-A0A9X3UDN5-F1
#
_entry.id   AF-A0A9X3UDN5-F1
#
_cell.length_a   1.000
_cell.length_b   1.000
_cell.length_c   1.000
_cell.angle_alpha   90.00
_cell.angle_beta   90.00
_cell.angle_gamma   90.00
#
_symmetry.space_group_name_H-M   'P 1'
#
loop_
_entity.id
_entity.type
_entity.pdbx_description
1 polymer ?
#
loop_
_entity_poly.entity_id
_entity_poly.type
_entity_poly.pdbx_seq_one_letter_code
_entity_poly.pdbx_strand_id
1 'polypeptide(L)'
;MMLQENETGVVEWYMGPYTLSTDRARIDLNHVYRFLAEDSYWARDVSKDFIVRSAYLLDVYVDQAHRGLGLGTWLAQVIQTHPDLKSVTRWLLTTIDAHAVYGNAGFKPIAHPEWLMEVVLPMPEDGAELRSAHAENRK
;
A
#
# COMPACT_ATOMS: atom_id res chain seq x y z
N MET A 1 5.92 -24.27 -11.96
CA MET A 1 5.79 -23.80 -10.56
C MET A 1 4.48 -24.34 -10.03
N MET A 2 4.50 -25.23 -9.03
CA MET A 2 3.29 -25.86 -8.48
C MET A 2 2.77 -24.98 -7.34
N LEU A 3 1.53 -24.52 -7.44
CA LEU A 3 0.82 -23.85 -6.35
C LEU A 3 0.12 -24.93 -5.51
N GLN A 4 0.41 -25.01 -4.22
CA GLN A 4 -0.40 -25.75 -3.26
C GLN A 4 -1.10 -24.73 -2.36
N GLU A 5 -2.41 -24.57 -2.53
CA GLU A 5 -3.25 -23.78 -1.64
C GLU A 5 -3.76 -24.67 -0.52
N ASN A 6 -3.56 -24.23 0.72
CA ASN A 6 -4.09 -24.88 1.91
C ASN A 6 -5.32 -24.09 2.41
N GLU A 7 -6.18 -24.70 3.24
CA GLU A 7 -7.44 -24.11 3.75
C GLU A 7 -7.30 -22.76 4.47
N THR A 8 -6.07 -22.33 4.80
CA THR A 8 -5.74 -21.04 5.41
C THR A 8 -5.43 -19.90 4.42
N GLY A 9 -5.41 -20.18 3.12
CA GLY A 9 -5.01 -19.20 2.09
C GLY A 9 -3.50 -18.91 2.05
N VAL A 10 -2.69 -19.68 2.79
CA VAL A 10 -1.23 -19.60 2.72
C VAL A 10 -0.74 -20.26 1.44
N VAL A 11 0.03 -19.50 0.67
CA VAL A 11 0.74 -19.92 -0.55
C VAL A 11 2.25 -19.88 -0.29
N GLU A 12 2.96 -20.91 -0.77
CA GLU A 12 4.42 -21.03 -0.69
C GLU A 12 5.07 -21.34 -2.05
N TRP A 13 6.30 -20.85 -2.22
CA TRP A 13 7.16 -21.13 -3.36
C TRP A 13 8.52 -21.62 -2.87
N TYR A 14 9.13 -22.55 -3.60
CA TYR A 14 10.40 -23.17 -3.22
C TYR A 14 11.47 -22.95 -4.29
N MET A 15 12.69 -22.64 -3.84
CA MET A 15 13.86 -22.52 -4.69
C MET A 15 15.04 -23.21 -3.99
N GLY A 16 15.30 -24.48 -4.31
CA GLY A 16 16.33 -25.26 -3.61
C GLY A 16 16.05 -25.32 -2.09
N PRO A 17 16.98 -24.87 -1.22
CA PRO A 17 16.77 -24.83 0.23
C PRO A 17 15.91 -23.64 0.70
N TYR A 18 15.50 -22.74 -0.21
CA TYR A 18 14.77 -21.52 0.13
C TYR A 18 13.27 -21.71 0.00
N THR A 19 12.52 -21.08 0.91
CA THR A 19 11.06 -21.03 0.90
C THR A 19 10.61 -19.57 0.95
N LEU A 20 9.71 -19.17 0.06
CA LEU A 20 8.95 -17.93 0.12
C LEU A 20 7.53 -18.28 0.56
N SER A 21 7.03 -17.65 1.62
CA SER A 21 5.73 -17.96 2.21
C SER A 21 4.92 -16.69 2.46
N THR A 22 3.60 -16.78 2.30
CA THR A 22 2.65 -15.72 2.68
C THR A 22 2.21 -15.82 4.15
N ASP A 23 2.66 -16.84 4.89
CA ASP A 23 2.36 -16.98 6.31
C ASP A 23 3.09 -15.92 7.14
N ARG A 24 2.34 -14.92 7.59
CA ARG A 24 2.83 -13.83 8.43
C ARG A 24 3.37 -14.31 9.77
N ALA A 25 2.94 -15.46 10.28
CA ALA A 25 3.41 -16.02 11.54
C ALA A 25 4.88 -16.49 11.47
N ARG A 26 5.42 -16.71 10.26
CA ARG A 26 6.83 -17.10 10.06
C ARG A 26 7.80 -15.93 10.11
N ILE A 27 7.31 -14.69 10.19
CA ILE A 27 8.16 -13.48 10.20
C ILE A 27 8.56 -13.12 11.63
N ASP A 28 9.86 -13.28 11.94
CA ASP A 28 10.46 -12.64 13.12
C ASP A 28 10.80 -11.18 12.79
N LEU A 29 9.90 -10.27 13.18
CA LEU A 29 10.07 -8.84 12.94
C LEU A 29 11.33 -8.27 13.60
N ASN A 30 11.71 -8.76 14.80
CA ASN A 30 12.90 -8.26 15.48
C ASN A 30 14.16 -8.64 14.73
N HIS A 31 14.22 -9.85 14.20
CA HIS A 31 15.31 -10.29 13.34
C HIS A 31 15.37 -9.47 12.05
N VAL A 32 14.22 -9.25 11.37
CA VAL A 32 14.16 -8.43 10.16
C VAL A 32 14.65 -7.01 10.41
N TYR A 33 14.20 -6.36 11.50
CA TYR A 33 14.64 -5.01 11.86
C TYR A 33 16.14 -4.93 12.09
N ARG A 34 16.70 -5.89 12.83
CA ARG A 34 18.14 -5.95 13.08
C ARG A 34 18.92 -6.15 11.80
N PHE A 35 18.54 -7.15 11.00
CA PHE A 35 19.23 -7.47 9.77
C PHE A 35 19.23 -6.29 8.78
N LEU A 36 18.09 -5.63 8.59
CA LEU A 36 17.99 -4.48 7.70
C LEU A 36 18.88 -3.32 8.17
N ALA A 37 18.81 -2.97 9.46
CA ALA A 37 19.53 -1.83 10.01
C ALA A 37 21.03 -2.08 10.22
N GLU A 38 21.45 -3.31 10.50
CA GLU A 38 22.82 -3.59 10.96
C GLU A 38 23.63 -4.39 9.93
N ASP A 39 23.01 -5.39 9.29
CA ASP A 39 23.74 -6.38 8.47
C ASP A 39 23.65 -6.10 6.97
N SER A 40 22.49 -5.62 6.49
CA SER A 40 22.24 -5.44 5.07
C SER A 40 23.09 -4.31 4.48
N TYR A 41 23.61 -4.47 3.26
CA TYR A 41 24.36 -3.40 2.59
C TYR A 41 23.45 -2.35 1.94
N TRP A 42 22.18 -2.69 1.68
CA TRP A 42 21.24 -1.82 0.96
C TRP A 42 20.37 -0.96 1.88
N ALA A 43 20.33 -1.24 3.20
CA ALA A 43 19.54 -0.47 4.17
C ALA A 43 20.33 -0.10 5.45
N ARG A 44 21.67 -0.19 5.43
CA ARG A 44 22.56 -0.01 6.60
C ARG A 44 22.36 1.28 7.40
N ASP A 45 21.92 2.35 6.75
CA ASP A 45 21.72 3.66 7.40
C ASP A 45 20.24 4.07 7.48
N VAL A 46 19.34 3.13 7.18
CA VAL A 46 17.91 3.33 7.29
C VAL A 46 17.54 3.30 8.77
N SER A 47 17.04 4.44 9.30
CA SER A 47 16.55 4.51 10.67
C SER A 47 15.53 3.41 10.95
N LYS A 48 15.49 2.88 12.19
CA LYS A 48 14.40 2.00 12.63
C LYS A 48 13.03 2.65 12.44
N ASP A 49 12.96 3.98 12.52
CA ASP A 49 11.76 4.78 12.25
C ASP A 49 11.36 4.81 10.77
N PHE A 50 12.21 4.30 9.87
CA PHE A 50 11.89 4.11 8.45
C PHE A 50 11.49 2.67 8.14
N ILE A 51 11.83 1.70 9.01
CA ILE A 51 11.30 0.34 8.90
C ILE A 51 9.89 0.32 9.52
N VAL A 52 8.97 0.96 8.83
CA VAL A 52 7.63 1.29 9.31
C VAL A 52 6.58 0.35 8.76
N ARG A 53 5.60 0.02 9.61
CA ARG A 53 4.36 -0.54 9.13
C ARG A 53 3.68 0.52 8.26
N SER A 54 3.66 0.26 6.96
CA SER A 54 3.07 1.14 5.97
C SER A 54 1.69 0.63 5.56
N ALA A 55 0.82 1.53 5.13
CA ALA A 55 -0.44 1.20 4.46
C ALA A 55 -0.57 2.03 3.18
N TYR A 56 -1.28 1.46 2.20
CA TYR A 56 -1.60 2.14 0.95
C TYR A 56 -3.12 2.35 0.88
N LEU A 57 -3.54 3.61 0.76
CA LEU A 57 -4.95 3.96 0.58
C LEU A 57 -5.27 3.92 -0.93
N LEU A 58 -6.17 3.04 -1.31
CA LEU A 58 -6.59 2.79 -2.69
C LEU A 58 -8.12 2.88 -2.82
N ASP A 59 -8.59 3.05 -4.05
CA ASP A 59 -10.00 2.89 -4.44
C ASP A 59 -11.01 3.72 -3.64
N VAL A 60 -10.60 4.93 -3.23
CA VAL A 60 -11.49 5.88 -2.57
C VAL A 60 -12.44 6.50 -3.59
N TYR A 61 -13.74 6.39 -3.33
CA TYR A 61 -14.80 6.95 -4.16
C TYR A 61 -15.83 7.72 -3.34
N VAL A 62 -16.31 8.82 -3.89
CA VAL A 62 -17.49 9.55 -3.42
C VAL A 62 -18.42 9.78 -4.61
N ASP A 63 -19.66 9.35 -4.44
CA ASP A 63 -20.72 9.52 -5.42
C ASP A 63 -20.86 10.98 -5.85
N GLN A 64 -21.12 11.21 -7.15
CA GLN A 64 -21.13 12.55 -7.73
C GLN A 64 -22.13 13.49 -7.05
N ALA A 65 -23.30 12.98 -6.65
CA ALA A 65 -24.33 13.78 -5.98
C ALA A 65 -23.93 14.24 -4.57
N HIS A 66 -22.84 13.70 -4.02
CA HIS A 66 -22.37 13.93 -2.65
C HIS A 66 -20.97 14.58 -2.60
N ARG A 67 -20.42 15.00 -3.75
CA ARG A 67 -19.13 15.69 -3.83
C ARG A 67 -19.24 17.13 -3.29
N GLY A 68 -18.10 17.73 -2.95
CA GLY A 68 -18.03 19.10 -2.41
C GLY A 68 -18.38 19.24 -0.92
N LEU A 69 -18.78 18.15 -0.26
CA LEU A 69 -19.18 18.13 1.16
C LEU A 69 -18.03 17.77 2.13
N GLY A 70 -16.80 17.64 1.63
CA GLY A 70 -15.63 17.24 2.45
C GLY A 70 -15.55 15.74 2.80
N LEU A 71 -16.44 14.91 2.24
CA LEU A 71 -16.52 13.47 2.57
C LEU A 71 -15.24 12.69 2.27
N GLY A 72 -14.54 13.01 1.17
CA GLY A 72 -13.29 12.32 0.83
C GLY A 72 -12.19 12.56 1.87
N THR A 73 -12.06 13.79 2.36
CA THR A 73 -11.13 14.15 3.44
C THR A 73 -11.52 13.43 4.74
N TRP A 74 -12.80 13.45 5.09
CA TRP A 74 -13.30 12.78 6.28
C TRP A 74 -13.06 11.27 6.25
N LEU A 75 -13.36 10.60 5.13
CA LEU A 75 -13.13 9.18 4.95
C LEU A 75 -11.64 8.82 5.13
N ALA A 76 -10.74 9.58 4.51
CA ALA A 76 -9.31 9.37 4.65
C ALA A 76 -8.82 9.55 6.10
N GLN A 77 -9.38 10.49 6.85
CA GLN A 77 -9.06 10.69 8.28
C GLN A 77 -9.59 9.55 9.14
N VAL A 78 -10.82 9.09 8.90
CA VAL A 78 -11.42 7.96 9.63
C VAL A 78 -10.57 6.69 9.45
N ILE A 79 -10.12 6.42 8.22
CA ILE A 79 -9.25 5.27 7.94
C ILE A 79 -7.90 5.42 8.68
N GLN A 80 -7.24 6.58 8.57
CA GLN A 80 -5.95 6.82 9.22
C GLN A 80 -6.00 6.71 10.75
N THR A 81 -7.15 7.04 11.35
CA THR A 81 -7.35 7.05 12.80
C THR A 81 -8.06 5.79 13.32
N HIS A 82 -8.33 4.81 12.45
CA HIS A 82 -9.00 3.57 12.85
C HIS A 82 -8.18 2.81 13.92
N PRO A 83 -8.79 2.35 15.03
CA PRO A 83 -8.06 1.71 16.13
C PRO A 83 -7.19 0.51 15.71
N ASP A 84 -7.64 -0.28 14.74
CA ASP A 84 -6.90 -1.43 14.24
C ASP A 84 -5.66 -1.04 13.43
N LEU A 85 -5.61 0.20 12.95
CA LEU A 85 -4.54 0.75 12.11
C LEU A 85 -3.61 1.68 12.89
N LYS A 86 -3.76 1.77 14.22
CA LYS A 86 -2.92 2.60 15.11
C LYS A 86 -1.41 2.32 15.05
N SER A 87 -1.03 1.15 14.53
CA SER A 87 0.37 0.76 14.37
C SER A 87 0.96 1.17 13.01
N VAL A 88 0.14 1.67 12.08
CA VAL A 88 0.60 2.21 10.80
C VAL A 88 1.20 3.59 11.02
N THR A 89 2.47 3.75 10.69
CA THR A 89 3.20 5.01 10.85
C THR A 89 3.51 5.70 9.53
N ARG A 90 3.20 5.04 8.40
CA ARG A 90 3.34 5.62 7.06
C ARG A 90 2.15 5.29 6.18
N TRP A 91 1.54 6.31 5.61
CA TRP A 91 0.43 6.18 4.66
C TRP A 91 0.89 6.63 3.27
N LEU A 92 0.59 5.80 2.27
CA LEU A 92 0.89 6.06 0.87
C LEU A 92 -0.41 6.11 0.08
N LEU A 93 -0.43 6.94 -0.97
CA LEU A 93 -1.47 6.96 -1.97
C LEU A 93 -0.91 7.51 -3.28
N THR A 94 -1.64 7.27 -4.35
CA THR A 94 -1.45 7.91 -5.66
C THR A 94 -2.74 8.61 -6.04
N THR A 95 -2.63 9.87 -6.43
CA THR A 95 -3.77 10.69 -6.85
C THR A 95 -3.42 11.46 -8.12
N ILE A 96 -4.37 11.59 -9.04
CA ILE A 96 -4.17 12.36 -10.28
C ILE A 96 -4.52 13.83 -10.03
N ASP A 97 -5.67 14.12 -9.42
CA ASP A 97 -6.21 15.48 -9.28
C ASP A 97 -6.73 15.79 -7.85
N ALA A 98 -7.02 14.79 -7.02
CA ALA A 98 -7.54 14.97 -5.65
C ALA A 98 -6.49 15.38 -4.59
N HIS A 99 -5.40 16.05 -4.98
CA HIS A 99 -4.32 16.45 -4.06
C HIS A 99 -4.80 17.29 -2.88
N ALA A 100 -5.73 18.24 -3.11
CA ALA A 100 -6.27 19.09 -2.04
C ALA A 100 -7.09 18.30 -1.01
N VAL A 101 -7.84 17.28 -1.46
CA VAL A 101 -8.63 16.40 -0.58
C VAL A 101 -7.72 15.68 0.40
N TYR A 102 -6.65 15.08 -0.11
CA TYR A 102 -5.68 14.34 0.70
C TYR A 102 -4.76 15.24 1.51
N GLY A 103 -4.40 16.42 0.98
CA GLY A 103 -3.69 17.45 1.74
C GLY A 103 -4.45 17.86 3.00
N ASN A 104 -5.76 18.08 2.89
CA ASN A 104 -6.62 18.36 4.04
C ASN A 104 -6.75 17.18 5.01
N ALA A 105 -6.48 15.96 4.56
CA ALA A 105 -6.42 14.75 5.39
C ALA A 105 -5.03 14.50 6.00
N GLY A 106 -4.06 15.40 5.81
CA GLY A 106 -2.72 15.33 6.38
C GLY A 106 -1.65 14.70 5.48
N PHE A 107 -2.00 14.25 4.27
CA PHE A 107 -1.03 13.76 3.31
C PHE A 107 -0.15 14.89 2.80
N LYS A 108 1.10 14.56 2.48
CA LYS A 108 2.08 15.47 1.90
C LYS A 108 2.68 14.83 0.66
N PRO A 109 3.21 15.62 -0.30
CA PRO A 109 4.06 15.08 -1.35
C PRO A 109 5.15 14.19 -0.74
N ILE A 110 5.46 13.09 -1.42
CA ILE A 110 6.53 12.19 -0.99
C ILE A 110 7.84 12.97 -0.96
N ALA A 111 8.54 12.90 0.18
CA ALA A 111 9.78 13.65 0.39
C ALA A 111 10.91 13.22 -0.55
N HIS A 112 10.94 11.92 -0.86
CA HIS A 112 11.96 11.27 -1.69
C HIS A 112 11.30 10.40 -2.76
N PRO A 113 10.73 11.00 -3.83
CA PRO A 113 10.03 10.26 -4.87
C PRO A 113 10.95 9.30 -5.63
N GLU A 114 12.26 9.56 -5.65
CA GLU A 114 13.29 8.72 -6.26
C GLU A 114 13.44 7.33 -5.62
N TRP A 115 12.89 7.13 -4.42
CA TRP A 115 12.87 5.83 -3.75
C TRP A 115 11.69 4.95 -4.16
N LEU A 116 10.68 5.51 -4.83
CA LEU A 116 9.51 4.76 -5.24
C LEU A 116 9.76 4.09 -6.59
N MET A 117 9.36 2.83 -6.69
CA MET A 117 9.36 2.06 -7.92
C MET A 117 7.99 1.43 -8.14
N GLU A 118 7.58 1.32 -9.39
CA GLU A 118 6.34 0.64 -9.78
C GLU A 118 6.58 -0.37 -10.91
N VAL A 119 5.76 -1.42 -10.93
CA VAL A 119 5.62 -2.34 -12.06
C VAL A 119 4.18 -2.26 -12.50
N VAL A 120 3.95 -1.69 -13.68
CA VAL A 120 2.62 -1.60 -14.29
C VAL A 120 2.46 -2.77 -15.24
N LEU A 121 1.63 -3.73 -14.83
CA LEU A 121 1.25 -4.85 -15.69
C LEU A 121 0.03 -4.47 -16.54
N PRO A 122 -0.11 -5.03 -17.76
CA PRO A 122 -1.32 -4.85 -18.53
C PRO A 122 -2.51 -5.42 -17.76
N MET A 123 -3.65 -4.73 -17.85
CA MET A 123 -4.90 -5.24 -17.28
C MET A 123 -5.27 -6.54 -17.99
N PRO A 124 -5.72 -7.57 -17.25
CA PRO A 124 -6.27 -8.78 -17.87
C PRO A 124 -7.39 -8.43 -18.86
N GLU A 125 -7.52 -9.21 -19.94
CA GLU A 125 -8.42 -8.88 -21.07
C GLU A 125 -9.90 -8.74 -20.68
N ASP A 126 -10.32 -9.36 -19.57
CA ASP A 126 -11.66 -9.27 -18.98
C ASP A 126 -11.94 -7.94 -18.24
N GLY A 127 -10.92 -7.08 -18.05
CA GLY A 127 -11.03 -5.80 -17.34
C GLY A 127 -11.26 -4.55 -18.21
N ALA A 128 -11.37 -4.70 -19.53
CA ALA A 128 -11.36 -3.57 -20.48
C ALA A 128 -12.54 -2.58 -20.32
N GLU A 129 -13.69 -3.03 -19.82
CA GLU A 129 -14.89 -2.20 -19.63
C GLU A 129 -14.70 -1.08 -18.58
N LEU A 130 -13.80 -1.27 -17.61
CA LEU A 130 -13.58 -0.34 -16.49
C LEU A 130 -12.92 0.99 -16.89
N ARG A 131 -12.19 1.03 -18.01
CA ARG A 131 -11.53 2.26 -18.50
C ARG A 131 -12.51 3.32 -18.99
N SER A 132 -13.62 2.90 -19.61
CA SER A 132 -14.57 3.82 -20.23
C SER A 132 -15.31 4.67 -19.18
N ALA A 133 -15.66 4.07 -18.04
CA ALA A 133 -16.36 4.77 -16.94
C ALA A 133 -15.47 5.78 -16.20
N HIS A 134 -14.15 5.59 -16.17
CA HIS A 134 -13.23 6.45 -15.40
C HIS A 134 -12.92 7.77 -16.12
N ALA A 135 -13.00 7.81 -17.46
CA ALA A 135 -12.80 9.04 -18.22
C ALA A 135 -13.98 10.02 -18.11
N GLU A 136 -15.20 9.51 -17.98
CA GLU A 136 -16.43 10.30 -17.91
C GLU A 136 -16.65 10.98 -16.54
N ASN A 137 -16.14 10.37 -15.47
CA ASN A 137 -16.32 10.83 -14.09
C ASN A 137 -15.32 11.90 -13.60
N ARG A 138 -14.35 12.30 -14.46
CA ARG A 138 -13.36 13.35 -14.20
C ARG A 138 -13.87 14.78 -14.48
N LYS A 139 -15.17 14.95 -14.75
CA LYS A 139 -15.83 16.25 -14.90
C LYS A 139 -16.65 16.61 -13.66
#